data_AF-A0A9E1VZB4-F1
#
_entry.id   AF-A0A9E1VZB4-F1
#
_cell.length_a   1.000
_cell.length_b   1.000
_cell.length_c   1.000
_cell.angle_alpha   90.00
_cell.angle_beta   90.00
_cell.angle_gamma   90.00
#
_symmetry.space_group_name_H-M   'P 1'
#
loop_
_entity.id
_entity.type
_entity.pdbx_description
1 polymer ?
#
loop_
_entity_poly.entity_id
_entity_poly.type
_entity_poly.pdbx_seq_one_letter_code
_entity_poly.pdbx_strand_id
1 'polypeptide(L)'
;MKKIAFHPFQAILLSGFLFAYGCGTAGKNFDESLYKNIVIGTTTQKEIHSMFGAPFKKGIQNGYPVWTYEYNFYNSLGKDITKDMVIVFNHRGVVKSHQMMTNQPESTDSKS
;
A
#
# COMPACT_ATOMS: atom_id res chain seq x y z
N MET A 1 26.68 8.17 -50.45
CA MET A 1 25.83 8.82 -49.43
C MET A 1 24.60 7.94 -49.20
N LYS A 2 24.50 7.24 -48.07
CA LYS A 2 23.35 6.36 -47.78
C LYS A 2 22.21 7.21 -47.22
N LYS A 3 21.08 7.29 -47.94
CA LYS A 3 19.87 7.95 -47.46
C LYS A 3 19.22 7.05 -46.41
N ILE A 4 19.23 7.48 -45.16
CA ILE A 4 18.54 6.79 -44.08
C ILE A 4 17.04 7.06 -44.27
N ALA A 5 16.31 6.09 -44.80
CA ALA A 5 14.86 6.17 -44.94
C ALA A 5 14.20 5.81 -43.61
N PHE A 6 13.65 6.81 -42.94
CA PHE A 6 12.93 6.66 -41.67
C PHE A 6 11.58 5.98 -41.94
N HIS A 7 11.50 4.66 -41.72
CA HIS A 7 10.27 3.92 -41.93
C HIS A 7 9.36 4.08 -40.70
N PRO A 8 8.07 4.45 -40.88
CA PRO A 8 7.13 4.67 -39.76
C PRO A 8 6.96 3.42 -38.87
N PHE A 9 7.25 2.24 -39.42
CA PHE A 9 7.28 0.96 -38.71
C PHE A 9 8.32 0.92 -37.57
N GLN A 10 9.47 1.58 -37.72
CA GLN A 10 10.49 1.66 -36.66
C GLN A 10 10.08 2.62 -35.54
N ALA A 11 9.33 3.69 -35.84
CA ALA A 11 8.85 4.64 -34.84
C ALA A 11 7.75 4.02 -33.95
N ILE A 12 6.88 3.17 -34.52
CA ILE A 12 5.83 2.45 -33.79
C ILE A 12 6.46 1.42 -32.82
N LEU A 13 7.48 0.68 -33.25
CA LEU A 13 8.20 -0.27 -32.39
C LEU A 13 8.96 0.42 -31.25
N LEU A 14 9.56 1.60 -31.49
CA LEU A 14 10.22 2.39 -30.44
C LEU A 14 9.22 2.96 -29.42
N SER A 15 8.05 3.42 -29.87
CA SER A 15 7.01 3.95 -29.00
C SER A 15 6.40 2.89 -28.08
N GLY A 16 6.31 1.63 -28.53
CA GLY A 16 5.84 0.52 -27.69
C GLY A 16 6.80 0.17 -26.54
N PHE A 17 8.10 0.39 -26.73
CA PHE A 17 9.13 0.06 -25.73
C PHE A 17 9.12 1.02 -24.52
N LEU A 18 8.64 2.25 -24.70
CA LEU A 18 8.58 3.26 -23.63
C LEU A 18 7.49 2.97 -22.58
N PHE A 19 6.46 2.18 -22.91
CA PHE A 19 5.40 1.82 -21.97
C PHE A 19 5.74 0.62 -21.06
N ALA A 20 6.86 -0.06 -21.29
CA ALA A 20 7.24 -1.26 -20.53
C ALA A 20 7.84 -0.97 -19.14
N TYR A 21 8.17 0.28 -18.83
CA TYR A 21 8.85 0.68 -17.59
C TYR A 21 7.96 1.61 -16.75
N GLY A 22 6.82 1.08 -16.29
CA GLY A 22 5.97 1.77 -15.33
C GLY A 22 6.43 1.53 -13.89
N CYS A 23 6.79 2.59 -13.17
CA CYS A 23 6.84 2.59 -11.72
C CYS A 23 5.58 3.30 -11.21
N GLY A 24 4.89 2.70 -10.24
CA GLY A 24 3.62 3.21 -9.75
C GLY A 24 3.44 2.93 -8.27
N THR A 25 2.70 3.81 -7.61
CA THR A 25 2.29 3.66 -6.21
C THR A 25 0.78 3.72 -6.08
N ALA A 26 0.20 2.84 -5.26
CA ALA A 26 -1.17 2.97 -4.76
C ALA A 26 -1.16 3.12 -3.24
N GLY A 27 -2.01 4.00 -2.73
CA GLY A 27 -2.14 4.27 -1.29
C GLY A 27 -0.98 5.08 -0.70
N LYS A 28 -0.85 5.03 0.63
CA LYS A 28 0.12 5.82 1.40
C LYS A 28 0.91 4.89 2.30
N ASN A 29 2.24 4.99 2.23
CA ASN A 29 3.12 4.22 3.11
C ASN A 29 2.85 4.57 4.59
N PHE A 30 2.95 3.56 5.45
CA PHE A 30 2.72 3.68 6.88
C PHE A 30 3.76 2.86 7.65
N ASP A 31 3.99 3.26 8.90
CA ASP A 31 4.95 2.60 9.78
C ASP A 31 4.32 1.32 10.37
N GLU A 32 4.75 0.16 9.85
CA GLU A 32 4.28 -1.15 10.32
C GLU A 32 4.66 -1.43 11.78
N SER A 33 5.71 -0.80 12.31
CA SER A 33 6.15 -1.02 13.69
C SER A 33 5.10 -0.55 14.71
N LEU A 34 4.21 0.37 14.32
CA LEU A 34 3.11 0.86 15.15
C LEU A 34 1.93 -0.13 15.22
N TYR A 35 1.86 -1.12 14.31
CA TYR A 35 0.77 -2.11 14.27
C TYR A 35 0.66 -2.90 15.58
N LYS A 36 1.79 -3.19 16.23
CA LYS A 36 1.84 -3.90 17.53
C LYS A 36 1.17 -3.13 18.68
N ASN A 37 0.93 -1.82 18.52
CA ASN A 37 0.29 -0.99 19.53
C ASN A 37 -1.24 -1.01 19.43
N ILE A 38 -1.81 -1.69 18.43
CA ILE A 38 -3.26 -1.83 18.29
C ILE A 38 -3.75 -2.91 19.26
N VAL A 39 -4.63 -2.51 20.17
CA VAL A 39 -5.24 -3.38 21.18
C VAL A 39 -6.75 -3.44 20.95
N ILE A 40 -7.25 -4.63 20.63
CA ILE A 40 -8.68 -4.90 20.48
C ILE A 40 -9.42 -4.52 21.77
N GLY A 41 -10.55 -3.82 21.63
CA GLY A 41 -11.38 -3.39 22.76
C GLY A 41 -10.89 -2.13 23.47
N THR A 42 -9.69 -1.62 23.14
CA THR A 42 -9.08 -0.45 23.79
C THR A 42 -8.77 0.65 22.80
N THR A 43 -8.03 0.35 21.74
CA THR A 43 -7.56 1.37 20.80
C THR A 43 -8.75 2.00 20.07
N THR A 44 -8.77 3.32 20.05
CA THR A 44 -9.82 4.13 19.45
C THR A 44 -9.49 4.49 18.00
N GLN A 45 -10.51 4.82 17.23
CA GLN A 45 -10.38 5.35 15.87
C GLN A 45 -9.51 6.62 15.82
N LYS A 46 -9.54 7.44 16.88
CA LYS A 46 -8.68 8.62 17.02
C LYS A 46 -7.20 8.24 17.17
N GLU A 47 -6.89 7.25 18.00
CA GLU A 47 -5.52 6.75 18.18
C GLU A 47 -5.01 6.07 16.91
N ILE A 48 -5.85 5.27 16.24
CA ILE A 48 -5.53 4.72 14.91
C ILE A 48 -5.19 5.85 13.93
N HIS A 49 -5.99 6.92 13.88
CA HIS A 49 -5.71 8.07 13.01
C HIS A 49 -4.41 8.79 13.40
N SER A 50 -4.10 8.88 14.70
CA SER A 50 -2.85 9.46 15.17
C SER A 50 -1.63 8.63 14.78
N MET A 51 -1.74 7.30 14.77
CA MET A 51 -0.65 6.40 14.40
C MET A 51 -0.43 6.33 12.88
N PHE A 52 -1.51 6.20 12.10
CA PHE A 52 -1.43 5.86 10.68
C PHE A 52 -1.93 6.95 9.72
N GLY A 53 -2.55 8.01 10.25
CA GLY A 53 -3.15 9.08 9.45
C GLY A 53 -4.51 8.70 8.86
N ALA A 54 -4.88 9.35 7.75
CA ALA A 54 -6.13 9.04 7.06
C ALA A 54 -6.02 7.67 6.37
N PRO A 55 -7.05 6.81 6.47
CA PRO A 55 -7.06 5.55 5.75
C PRO A 55 -7.18 5.78 4.25
N PHE A 56 -6.67 4.83 3.47
CA PHE A 56 -6.87 4.81 2.02
C PHE A 56 -8.35 4.69 1.66
N LYS A 57 -9.08 3.86 2.40
CA LYS A 57 -10.52 3.64 2.21
C LYS A 57 -11.25 3.51 3.53
N LYS A 58 -12.47 4.06 3.58
CA LYS A 58 -13.45 3.84 4.65
C LYS A 58 -14.63 3.04 4.08
N GLY A 59 -15.18 2.11 4.86
CA GLY A 59 -16.30 1.28 4.45
C GLY A 59 -17.06 0.69 5.63
N ILE A 60 -17.96 -0.25 5.34
CA ILE A 60 -18.76 -0.99 6.32
C ILE A 60 -18.65 -2.49 6.02
N GLN A 61 -18.39 -3.31 7.04
CA GLN A 61 -18.39 -4.77 6.94
C GLN A 61 -19.31 -5.33 8.03
N ASN A 62 -20.34 -6.09 7.66
CA ASN A 62 -21.32 -6.66 8.59
C ASN A 62 -21.93 -5.62 9.57
N GLY A 63 -22.17 -4.39 9.07
CA GLY A 63 -22.69 -3.28 9.86
C GLY A 63 -21.64 -2.48 10.65
N TYR A 64 -20.38 -2.91 10.67
CA TYR A 64 -19.31 -2.27 11.43
C TYR A 64 -18.44 -1.34 10.57
N PRO A 65 -18.03 -0.16 11.07
CA PRO A 65 -17.08 0.70 10.37
C PRO A 65 -15.74 0.00 10.12
N VAL A 66 -15.21 0.17 8.91
CA VAL A 66 -13.93 -0.43 8.49
C VAL A 66 -13.04 0.64 7.90
N TRP A 67 -11.79 0.68 8.32
CA TRP A 67 -10.73 1.46 7.70
C TRP A 67 -9.71 0.53 7.06
N THR A 68 -9.34 0.82 5.81
CA THR A 68 -8.31 0.11 5.05
C THR A 68 -7.16 1.05 4.79
N TYR A 69 -5.96 0.60 5.10
CA TYR A 69 -4.70 1.22 4.75
C TYR A 69 -4.01 0.33 3.73
N GLU A 70 -3.47 0.95 2.70
CA GLU A 70 -2.85 0.28 1.57
C GLU A 70 -1.59 1.04 1.20
N TYR A 71 -0.52 0.31 0.91
CA TYR A 71 0.66 0.82 0.23
C TYR A 71 1.20 -0.24 -0.71
N ASN A 72 1.04 0.01 -2.01
CA ASN A 72 1.56 -0.83 -3.08
C ASN A 72 2.56 -0.01 -3.89
N PHE A 73 3.82 -0.43 -3.91
CA PHE A 73 4.87 0.14 -4.73
C PHE A 73 5.32 -0.89 -5.75
N TYR A 74 5.09 -0.60 -7.03
CA TYR A 74 5.45 -1.46 -8.15
C TYR A 74 6.72 -0.94 -8.83
N ASN A 75 7.71 -1.82 -8.97
CA ASN A 75 8.96 -1.50 -9.64
C ASN A 75 9.25 -2.53 -10.74
N SER A 76 9.23 -2.08 -12.00
CA SER A 76 9.50 -2.92 -13.19
C SER A 76 10.88 -3.58 -13.22
N LEU A 77 11.81 -3.15 -12.36
CA LEU A 77 13.19 -3.64 -12.28
C LEU A 77 13.59 -4.12 -10.88
N GLY A 78 12.64 -4.18 -9.92
CA GLY A 78 12.92 -4.41 -8.51
C GLY A 78 11.88 -5.29 -7.81
N LYS A 79 11.94 -5.36 -6.48
CA LYS A 79 10.92 -6.03 -5.67
C LYS A 79 9.76 -5.08 -5.41
N ASP A 80 8.56 -5.56 -5.63
CA ASP A 80 7.33 -4.85 -5.25
C ASP A 80 7.18 -4.82 -3.72
N ILE A 81 6.57 -3.77 -3.20
CA ILE A 81 6.18 -3.66 -1.80
C ILE A 81 4.67 -3.65 -1.74
N THR A 82 4.10 -4.53 -0.93
CA THR A 82 2.66 -4.59 -0.65
C THR A 82 2.46 -4.57 0.84
N LYS A 83 1.65 -3.62 1.32
CA LYS A 83 1.22 -3.49 2.71
C LYS A 83 -0.27 -3.22 2.73
N ASP A 84 -1.02 -4.11 3.37
CA ASP A 84 -2.45 -3.99 3.55
C ASP A 84 -2.80 -4.13 5.03
N MET A 85 -3.54 -3.18 5.58
CA MET A 85 -4.05 -3.26 6.93
C MET A 85 -5.54 -2.93 6.94
N VAL A 86 -6.32 -3.84 7.51
CA VAL A 86 -7.76 -3.67 7.69
C VAL A 86 -8.06 -3.61 9.18
N ILE A 87 -8.78 -2.56 9.60
CA ILE A 87 -9.22 -2.36 10.97
C ILE A 87 -10.74 -2.23 10.98
N VAL A 88 -11.41 -3.09 11.74
CA VAL A 88 -12.84 -3.03 11.98
C VAL A 88 -13.08 -2.38 13.34
N PHE A 89 -13.96 -1.40 13.40
CA PHE A 89 -14.36 -0.74 14.64
C PHE A 89 -15.74 -1.20 15.07
N ASN A 90 -16.01 -1.17 16.37
CA ASN A 90 -17.37 -1.23 16.87
C ASN A 90 -18.09 0.12 16.69
N HIS A 91 -19.39 0.19 17.01
CA HIS A 91 -20.18 1.42 16.88
C HIS A 91 -19.76 2.55 17.83
N ARG A 92 -18.88 2.29 18.81
CA ARG A 92 -18.27 3.31 19.69
C ARG A 92 -16.94 3.82 19.16
N GLY A 93 -16.51 3.38 17.97
CA GLY A 93 -15.23 3.79 17.37
C GLY A 93 -14.01 3.15 18.04
N VAL A 94 -14.16 1.96 18.63
CA VAL A 94 -13.07 1.21 19.25
C VAL A 94 -12.77 -0.04 18.40
N VAL A 95 -11.50 -0.41 18.28
CA VAL A 95 -11.06 -1.56 17.48
C VAL A 95 -11.76 -2.84 17.94
N LYS A 96 -12.45 -3.49 17.00
CA LYS A 96 -13.13 -4.77 17.14
C LYS A 96 -12.27 -5.92 16.63
N SER A 97 -11.59 -5.73 15.51
CA SER A 97 -10.64 -6.69 14.94
C SER A 97 -9.70 -5.96 13.99
N HIS A 98 -8.53 -6.53 13.74
CA HIS A 98 -7.58 -6.02 12.77
C HIS A 98 -6.77 -7.14 12.13
N GLN A 99 -6.28 -6.90 10.91
CA GLN A 99 -5.38 -7.80 10.19
C GLN A 99 -4.41 -6.95 9.36
N MET A 100 -3.16 -7.40 9.28
CA MET A 100 -2.15 -6.83 8.41
C MET A 100 -1.54 -7.94 7.55
N MET A 101 -1.29 -7.63 6.28
CA MET A 101 -0.55 -8.44 5.33
C MET A 101 0.54 -7.57 4.73
N THR A 102 1.77 -8.07 4.73
CA THR A 102 2.92 -7.38 4.12
C THR A 102 3.81 -8.40 3.45
N ASN A 103 4.44 -8.02 2.35
CA ASN A 103 5.49 -8.82 1.71
C ASN A 103 6.90 -8.42 2.16
N GLN A 104 7.01 -7.44 3.07
CA GLN A 104 8.29 -7.06 3.66
C GLN A 104 8.68 -8.07 4.74
N PRO A 105 9.96 -8.46 4.83
CA PRO A 105 10.43 -9.25 5.95
C PRO A 105 10.25 -8.46 7.24
N GLU A 106 9.82 -9.12 8.31
CA GLU A 106 9.80 -8.54 9.65
C GLU A 106 11.23 -8.05 9.96
N SER A 107 11.40 -6.75 10.21
CA SER A 107 12.67 -6.22 10.63
C SER A 107 12.95 -6.78 12.02
N THR A 108 13.72 -7.87 12.09
CA THR A 108 14.22 -8.39 13.35
C THR A 108 14.99 -7.27 14.02
N ASP A 109 14.38 -6.65 15.04
CA ASP A 109 15.08 -5.75 15.95
C ASP A 109 16.29 -6.53 16.46
N SER A 110 17.47 -6.12 16.01
CA SER A 110 18.74 -6.57 16.54
C SER A 110 18.73 -6.25 18.03
N LYS A 111 18.42 -7.25 18.86
CA LYS A 111 18.86 -7.27 20.25
C LYS A 111 20.39 -7.26 20.23
N SER A 112 20.92 -6.04 20.31
CA SER A 112 22.23 -5.77 20.88
C SER A 112 22.27 -6.20 22.34
#